data_AF-A0A4P9WVL3-F1
#
_entry.id   AF-A0A4P9WVL3-F1
#
_cell.length_a   1.000
_cell.length_b   1.000
_cell.length_c   1.000
_cell.angle_alpha   90.00
_cell.angle_beta   90.00
_cell.angle_gamma   90.00
#
_symmetry.space_group_name_H-M   'P 1'
#
loop_
_entity.id
_entity.type
_entity.pdbx_description
1 polymer ?
#
loop_
_entity_poly.entity_id
_entity_poly.type
_entity_poly.pdbx_seq_one_letter_code
_entity_poly.pdbx_strand_id
1 'polypeptide(L)'
;LVLHNKSPQWSQETESFVLNFHGRVAMASVKNFQIVHDMDLEYIALQFGRLSGDVFTMDVRFPFSILRAVGIALCSFEPKLVCE
;
A
#
# COMPACT_ATOMS: atom_id res chain seq x y z
N LEU A 1 4.04 12.89 13.38
CA LEU A 1 3.99 12.76 11.90
C LEU A 1 2.67 12.13 11.55
N VAL A 2 1.89 12.75 10.66
CA VAL A 2 0.65 12.19 10.13
C VAL A 2 0.96 11.72 8.71
N LEU A 3 0.57 10.50 8.39
CA LEU A 3 0.81 9.88 7.09
C LEU A 3 -0.50 9.27 6.58
N HIS A 4 -0.64 9.21 5.27
CA HIS A 4 -1.89 8.83 4.62
C HIS A 4 -1.64 7.82 3.51
N ASN A 5 -2.69 7.05 3.18
CA ASN A 5 -2.67 6.26 1.95
C ASN A 5 -2.55 7.19 0.74
N LYS A 6 -1.62 6.88 -0.16
CA LYS A 6 -1.50 7.57 -1.45
C LYS A 6 -2.79 7.34 -2.23
N SER A 7 -3.38 8.42 -2.72
CA SER A 7 -4.56 8.33 -3.57
C SER A 7 -4.17 7.70 -4.92
N PRO A 8 -4.93 6.72 -5.42
CA PRO A 8 -4.65 6.13 -6.73
C PRO A 8 -4.85 7.16 -7.84
N GLN A 9 -4.12 7.00 -8.93
CA GLN A 9 -4.21 7.86 -10.10
C GLN A 9 -4.97 7.16 -11.21
N TRP A 10 -5.72 7.92 -12.01
CA TRP A 10 -6.42 7.38 -13.17
C TRP A 10 -5.41 6.94 -14.24
N SER A 11 -5.49 5.68 -14.66
CA SER A 11 -4.77 5.14 -15.81
C SER A 11 -5.70 5.03 -17.00
N GLN A 12 -5.34 5.67 -18.11
CA GLN A 12 -6.06 5.55 -19.37
C GLN A 12 -5.86 4.18 -20.02
N GLU A 13 -4.70 3.54 -19.81
CA GLU A 13 -4.37 2.23 -20.40
C GLU A 13 -5.27 1.11 -19.85
N THR A 14 -5.56 1.17 -18.54
CA THR A 14 -6.34 0.15 -17.85
C THR A 14 -7.75 0.64 -17.47
N GLU A 15 -8.13 1.85 -17.90
CA GLU A 15 -9.40 2.52 -17.57
C GLU A 15 -9.82 2.39 -16.09
N SER A 16 -8.86 2.59 -15.19
CA SER A 16 -9.04 2.36 -13.75
C SER A 16 -8.12 3.20 -12.89
N PHE A 17 -8.47 3.34 -11.61
CA PHE A 17 -7.62 3.97 -10.61
C PHE A 17 -6.54 2.99 -10.13
N VAL A 18 -5.27 3.32 -10.35
CA VAL A 18 -4.13 2.46 -10.06
C VAL A 18 -3.09 3.16 -9.17
N LEU A 19 -2.32 2.35 -8.46
CA LEU A 19 -1.07 2.77 -7.83
C LEU A 19 0.09 2.10 -8.56
N ASN A 20 1.18 2.84 -8.79
CA ASN A 20 2.38 2.29 -9.40
C ASN A 20 3.29 1.67 -8.35
N PHE A 21 3.36 0.34 -8.35
CA PHE A 21 4.21 -0.44 -7.44
C PHE A 21 5.57 -0.82 -8.04
N HIS A 22 5.92 -0.33 -9.22
CA HIS A 22 7.23 -0.57 -9.86
C HIS A 22 7.59 -2.08 -9.95
N GLY A 23 6.60 -2.92 -10.26
CA GLY A 23 6.78 -4.38 -10.35
C GLY A 23 6.88 -5.12 -9.01
N ARG A 24 6.78 -4.42 -7.87
CA ARG A 24 6.82 -5.04 -6.52
C ARG A 24 5.52 -5.75 -6.15
N VAL A 25 4.41 -5.39 -6.80
CA VAL A 25 3.08 -5.97 -6.62
C VAL A 25 2.62 -6.49 -7.97
N ALA A 26 2.12 -7.72 -7.98
CA ALA A 26 1.74 -8.42 -9.21
C ALA A 26 0.26 -8.82 -9.24
N MET A 27 -0.41 -8.87 -8.08
CA MET A 27 -1.83 -9.22 -8.00
C MET A 27 -2.66 -8.07 -7.45
N ALA A 28 -3.85 -7.86 -8.03
CA ALA A 28 -4.85 -6.96 -7.48
C ALA A 28 -5.32 -7.45 -6.09
N SER A 29 -5.46 -6.53 -5.15
CA SER A 29 -5.91 -6.80 -3.78
C SER A 29 -6.31 -5.50 -3.10
N VAL A 30 -7.36 -5.53 -2.28
CA VAL A 30 -7.74 -4.41 -1.39
C VAL A 30 -6.67 -4.09 -0.35
N LYS A 31 -5.68 -4.98 -0.19
CA LYS A 31 -4.51 -4.83 0.70
C LYS A 31 -3.33 -4.14 0.02
N ASN A 32 -3.43 -3.78 -1.26
CA ASN A 32 -2.35 -3.08 -1.94
C ASN A 32 -2.42 -1.59 -1.58
N PHE A 33 -1.39 -1.06 -0.92
CA PHE A 33 -1.36 0.34 -0.52
C PHE A 33 0.05 0.91 -0.48
N GLN A 34 0.12 2.23 -0.55
CA GLN A 34 1.32 3.02 -0.33
C GLN A 34 1.01 4.10 0.71
N ILE A 35 1.91 4.32 1.66
CA ILE A 35 1.80 5.36 2.69
C ILE A 35 2.79 6.48 2.37
N VAL A 36 2.30 7.71 2.38
CA VAL A 36 3.04 8.93 2.04
C VAL A 36 2.77 10.04 3.04
N HIS A 37 3.59 11.08 2.98
CA HIS A 37 3.34 12.35 3.66
C HIS A 37 2.75 13.35 2.66
N ASP A 38 1.80 14.18 3.06
CA ASP A 38 1.08 15.08 2.13
C ASP A 38 2.00 16.11 1.44
N MET A 39 3.13 16.44 2.07
CA MET A 39 4.13 17.35 1.50
C MET A 39 5.04 16.69 0.45
N ASP A 40 5.08 15.36 0.37
CA ASP A 40 5.91 14.62 -0.58
C ASP A 40 5.26 13.27 -0.93
N LEU A 41 4.43 13.29 -1.97
CA LEU A 41 3.67 12.12 -2.45
C LEU A 41 4.55 11.11 -3.21
N GLU A 42 5.76 11.48 -3.59
CA GLU A 42 6.71 10.59 -4.27
C GLU A 42 7.59 9.83 -3.27
N TYR A 43 7.75 10.36 -2.05
CA TYR A 43 8.33 9.61 -0.94
C TYR A 43 7.37 8.55 -0.41
N ILE A 44 7.45 7.35 -0.99
CA ILE A 44 6.72 6.18 -0.50
C ILE A 44 7.39 5.65 0.79
N ALA A 45 6.86 6.04 1.95
CA ALA A 45 7.42 5.68 3.25
C ALA A 45 7.19 4.19 3.59
N LEU A 46 6.05 3.64 3.16
CA LEU A 46 5.71 2.22 3.27
C LEU A 46 4.94 1.80 2.03
N GLN A 47 5.36 0.72 1.40
CA GLN A 47 4.64 0.08 0.30
C GLN A 47 4.34 -1.37 0.68
N PHE A 48 3.09 -1.78 0.52
CA PHE A 48 2.66 -3.16 0.78
C PHE A 48 1.74 -3.64 -0.32
N GLY A 49 1.90 -4.89 -0.75
CA GLY A 49 0.95 -5.49 -1.68
C GLY A 49 1.23 -6.93 -2.04
N ARG A 50 0.29 -7.52 -2.77
CA ARG A 50 0.26 -8.95 -3.06
C ARG A 50 1.15 -9.31 -4.24
N LEU A 51 2.02 -10.29 -4.04
CA LEU A 51 2.87 -10.84 -5.10
C LEU A 51 2.24 -12.08 -5.73
N SER A 52 1.88 -13.07 -4.92
CA SER A 52 1.26 -14.33 -5.37
C SER A 52 0.64 -15.05 -4.18
N GLY A 53 -0.47 -15.80 -4.36
CA GLY A 53 -1.06 -16.61 -3.28
C GLY A 53 -1.15 -15.83 -1.96
N ASP A 54 -0.64 -16.37 -0.86
CA ASP A 54 -0.58 -15.66 0.44
C ASP A 54 0.75 -14.95 0.71
N VAL A 55 1.49 -14.63 -0.37
CA VAL A 55 2.78 -13.95 -0.34
C VAL A 55 2.59 -12.47 -0.68
N PHE A 56 3.11 -11.61 0.19
CA PHE A 56 3.08 -10.16 0.07
C PHE A 56 4.49 -9.59 0.12
N THR A 57 4.70 -8.47 -0.57
CA THR A 57 5.93 -7.68 -0.48
C THR A 57 5.70 -6.47 0.42
N MET A 58 6.75 -6.07 1.13
CA MET A 58 6.73 -4.87 1.96
C MET A 58 8.06 -4.13 1.82
N ASP A 59 8.00 -2.89 1.35
CA ASP A 59 9.15 -1.99 1.27
C ASP A 59 9.00 -0.90 2.33
N VAL A 60 10.00 -0.79 3.21
CA VAL A 60 9.94 0.08 4.39
C VAL A 60 11.04 1.13 4.31
N ARG A 61 10.67 2.40 4.46
CA ARG A 61 11.60 3.52 4.56
C ARG A 61 11.37 4.28 5.86
N PHE A 62 12.31 5.16 6.19
CA PHE A 62 12.11 6.13 7.28
C PHE A 62 10.78 6.85 7.08
N PRO A 63 9.94 7.02 8.11
CA PRO A 63 10.24 6.91 9.54
C PRO A 63 9.78 5.60 10.18
N PHE A 64 9.39 4.61 9.38
CA PHE A 64 8.91 3.35 9.93
C PHE A 64 10.08 2.46 10.38
N SER A 65 9.90 1.84 11.54
CA SER A 65 10.62 0.61 11.86
C SER A 65 9.87 -0.58 11.26
N ILE A 66 10.56 -1.71 11.09
CA ILE A 66 9.94 -2.95 10.60
C ILE A 66 8.74 -3.35 11.48
N LEU A 67 8.86 -3.24 12.81
CA LEU A 67 7.77 -3.57 13.73
C LEU A 67 6.51 -2.73 13.46
N ARG A 68 6.66 -1.41 13.26
CA ARG A 68 5.52 -0.54 12.96
C ARG A 68 4.91 -0.84 11.60
N ALA A 69 5.74 -1.10 10.59
CA ALA A 69 5.29 -1.45 9.24
C ALA A 69 4.50 -2.76 9.23
N VAL A 70 4.98 -3.79 9.92
CA VAL A 70 4.27 -5.07 10.08
C VAL A 70 2.95 -4.87 10.80
N GLY A 71 2.90 -4.07 11.88
CA GLY A 71 1.65 -3.79 12.58
C GLY A 71 0.59 -3.17 11.66
N ILE A 72 0.98 -2.18 10.84
CA ILE A 72 0.08 -1.57 9.84
C ILE A 72 -0.38 -2.61 8.80
N ALA A 73 0.54 -3.43 8.30
CA ALA A 73 0.20 -4.48 7.34
C ALA A 73 -0.80 -5.47 7.92
N LEU A 74 -0.61 -5.94 9.16
CA LEU A 74 -1.53 -6.85 9.85
C LEU A 74 -2.93 -6.25 10.01
N CYS A 75 -3.03 -4.97 10.36
CA CYS A 75 -4.33 -4.27 10.43
C CYS A 75 -5.06 -4.26 9.07
N SER A 76 -4.36 -4.36 7.94
CA SER A 76 -4.99 -4.46 6.62
C SER A 76 -5.62 -5.84 6.33
N PHE A 77 -5.27 -6.86 7.12
CA PHE A 77 -5.89 -8.18 7.03
C PHE A 77 -7.16 -8.31 7.86
N GLU A 78 -7.38 -7.39 8.81
CA GLU A 78 -8.60 -7.41 9.59
C GLU A 78 -9.80 -7.16 8.66
N PRO A 79 -10.83 -8.03 8.71
CA PRO A 79 -12.07 -7.79 8.00
C PRO A 79 -12.66 -6.50 8.56
N LYS A 80 -13.03 -5.57 7.68
CA LYS A 80 -13.85 -4.43 8.10
C LYS A 80 -15.14 -5.03 8.64
N LEU A 81 -15.42 -4.81 9.93
CA LEU A 81 -16.63 -5.32 10.61
C LEU A 81 -17.94 -4.81 9.99
N VAL A 82 -17.86 -3.93 9.00
CA VAL A 82 -18.99 -3.37 8.26
C VAL A 82 -18.57 -3.32 6.79
N CYS A 83 -18.99 -4.30 5.99
CA CYS A 83 -19.30 -4.25 4.55
C CYS A 83 -19.08 -5.65 3.92
N GLU A 84 -20.19 -6.30 3.58
CA GLU A 84 -20.29 -7.24 2.45
C GLU A 84 -20.05 -6.52 1.12
#